data_AF-A0A968P3Y0-F1
#
_entry.id   AF-A0A968P3Y0-F1
#
_cell.length_a   1.000
_cell.length_b   1.000
_cell.length_c   1.000
_cell.angle_alpha   90.00
_cell.angle_beta   90.00
_cell.angle_gamma   90.00
#
_symmetry.space_group_name_H-M   'P 1'
#
loop_
_entity.id
_entity.type
_entity.pdbx_description
1 polymer ?
#
loop_
_entity_poly.entity_id
_entity_poly.type
_entity_poly.pdbx_seq_one_letter_code
_entity_poly.pdbx_strand_id
1 'polypeptide(L)'
;MKSLKNPSAKFVAEKLFDQIEFLELEKEKYKEVFERNRKKYRPIRNLMTIPGISIIRANIIAAIVCQPARFENKHKFWGYCMLVRHIQVSGWKNLREQTVLWPAGT
;
A
#
# COMPACT_ATOMS: atom_id res chain seq x y z
N MET A 1 -23.98 -21.53 6.13
CA MET A 1 -23.99 -20.62 4.96
C MET A 1 -25.40 -20.68 4.36
N LYS A 2 -26.17 -19.57 4.35
CA LYS A 2 -27.55 -19.58 3.82
C LYS A 2 -27.50 -19.85 2.32
N SER A 3 -28.12 -20.93 1.84
CA SER A 3 -28.20 -21.20 0.40
C SER A 3 -29.15 -20.19 -0.26
N LEU A 4 -28.69 -19.57 -1.35
CA LEU A 4 -29.53 -18.71 -2.18
C LEU A 4 -30.52 -19.60 -2.92
N LYS A 5 -31.82 -19.42 -2.66
CA LYS A 5 -32.89 -20.19 -3.30
C LYS A 5 -33.12 -19.78 -4.77
N ASN A 6 -32.75 -18.55 -5.15
CA ASN A 6 -32.87 -18.06 -6.51
C ASN A 6 -31.66 -18.54 -7.36
N PRO A 7 -31.89 -19.29 -8.46
CA PRO A 7 -30.81 -19.84 -9.30
C PRO A 7 -29.89 -18.76 -9.91
N SER A 8 -30.45 -17.64 -10.37
CA SER A 8 -29.67 -16.55 -10.96
C SER A 8 -28.79 -15.85 -9.92
N ALA A 9 -29.32 -15.64 -8.71
CA ALA A 9 -28.55 -15.07 -7.62
C ALA A 9 -27.41 -15.99 -7.18
N LYS A 10 -27.65 -17.31 -7.18
CA LYS A 10 -26.62 -18.31 -6.89
C LYS A 10 -25.50 -18.28 -7.94
N PHE A 11 -25.85 -18.26 -9.22
CA PHE A 11 -24.87 -18.17 -10.31
C PHE A 11 -24.00 -16.92 -10.23
N VAL A 12 -24.61 -15.74 -9.99
CA VAL A 12 -23.86 -14.48 -9.84
C VAL A 12 -22.93 -14.53 -8.63
N ALA A 13 -23.40 -15.07 -7.50
CA ALA A 13 -22.59 -15.20 -6.30
C ALA A 13 -21.38 -16.12 -6.54
N GLU A 14 -21.59 -17.28 -7.17
CA GLU A 14 -20.51 -18.21 -7.54
C GLU A 14 -19.47 -17.52 -8.43
N LYS A 15 -19.89 -16.77 -9.45
CA LYS A 15 -18.95 -16.02 -10.30
C LYS A 15 -18.20 -14.91 -9.58
N LEU A 16 -18.81 -14.26 -8.60
CA LEU A 16 -18.12 -13.29 -7.78
C LEU A 16 -17.07 -13.95 -6.88
N PHE A 17 -17.37 -15.13 -6.32
CA PHE A 17 -16.39 -15.90 -5.55
C PHE A 17 -15.23 -16.37 -6.42
N ASP A 18 -15.50 -16.89 -7.63
CA ASP A 18 -14.47 -17.27 -8.60
C ASP A 18 -13.51 -16.08 -8.86
N GLN A 19 -14.05 -14.87 -9.02
CA GLN A 19 -13.26 -13.65 -9.24
C GLN A 19 -12.42 -13.27 -8.01
N ILE A 20 -12.97 -13.40 -6.80
CA ILE A 20 -12.25 -13.11 -5.55
C ILE A 20 -11.08 -14.08 -5.38
N GLU A 21 -11.29 -15.38 -5.59
CA GLU A 21 -10.23 -16.38 -5.51
C GLU A 21 -9.11 -16.10 -6.52
N PHE A 22 -9.48 -15.77 -7.75
CA PHE A 22 -8.50 -15.38 -8.77
C PHE A 22 -7.65 -14.18 -8.33
N LEU A 23 -8.27 -13.12 -7.79
CA LEU A 23 -7.57 -11.93 -7.34
C LEU A 23 -6.66 -12.19 -6.12
N GLU A 24 -7.09 -13.05 -5.19
CA GLU A 24 -6.24 -13.46 -4.07
C GLU A 24 -5.02 -14.26 -4.54
N LEU A 25 -5.18 -15.16 -5.52
CA LEU A 25 -4.05 -15.89 -6.10
C LEU A 25 -3.07 -14.95 -6.82
N GLU A 26 -3.57 -13.99 -7.61
CA GLU A 26 -2.71 -12.99 -8.26
C GLU A 26 -1.95 -12.15 -7.24
N LYS A 27 -2.61 -11.74 -6.16
CA LYS A 27 -1.98 -10.98 -5.06
C LYS A 27 -0.79 -11.72 -4.45
N GLU A 28 -0.88 -13.04 -4.24
CA GLU A 28 0.25 -13.82 -3.73
C GLU A 28 1.42 -13.86 -4.74
N LYS A 29 1.14 -14.02 -6.04
CA LYS A 29 2.19 -13.96 -7.08
C LYS A 29 2.94 -12.62 -7.07
N TYR A 30 2.21 -11.51 -6.88
CA TYR A 30 2.85 -10.19 -6.76
C TYR A 30 3.73 -10.06 -5.51
N LYS A 31 3.37 -10.69 -4.39
CA LYS A 31 4.25 -10.71 -3.21
C LYS A 31 5.58 -11.39 -3.49
N GLU A 32 5.59 -12.48 -4.27
CA GLU A 32 6.84 -13.12 -4.69
C GLU A 32 7.69 -12.20 -5.58
N VAL A 33 7.05 -11.45 -6.49
CA VAL A 33 7.73 -10.40 -7.27
C VAL A 33 8.33 -9.34 -6.35
N PHE A 34 7.62 -8.91 -5.31
CA PHE A 34 8.11 -7.93 -4.36
C PHE A 34 9.34 -8.41 -3.57
N GLU A 35 9.39 -9.69 -3.18
CA GLU A 35 10.59 -10.28 -2.55
C GLU A 35 11.78 -10.34 -3.52
N ARG A 36 11.54 -10.66 -4.79
CA ARG A 36 12.59 -10.54 -5.82
C ARG A 36 13.08 -9.10 -5.96
N ASN A 37 12.18 -8.12 -5.96
CA ASN A 37 12.52 -6.71 -6.01
C ASN A 37 13.34 -6.26 -4.80
N ARG A 38 13.03 -6.74 -3.58
CA ARG A 38 13.82 -6.47 -2.38
C ARG A 38 15.28 -6.94 -2.52
N LYS A 39 15.51 -8.10 -3.14
CA LYS A 39 16.87 -8.61 -3.41
C LYS A 39 17.59 -7.79 -4.49
N LYS A 40 16.85 -7.31 -5.50
CA LYS A 40 17.41 -6.55 -6.62
C LYS A 40 17.69 -5.08 -6.31
N TYR A 41 16.78 -4.40 -5.62
CA TYR A 41 16.82 -2.95 -5.47
C TYR A 41 17.16 -2.53 -4.03
N ARG A 42 18.33 -1.89 -3.86
CA ARG A 42 18.78 -1.34 -2.58
C ARG A 42 17.78 -0.35 -1.94
N PRO A 43 17.10 0.56 -2.68
CA PRO A 43 16.13 1.47 -2.09
C PRO A 43 15.00 0.76 -1.32
N ILE A 44 14.52 -0.37 -1.83
CA ILE A 44 13.47 -1.16 -1.15
C ILE A 44 13.97 -1.69 0.19
N ARG A 45 15.20 -2.20 0.25
CA ARG A 45 15.81 -2.67 1.51
C ARG A 45 15.95 -1.54 2.52
N ASN A 46 16.43 -0.38 2.08
CA ASN A 46 16.60 0.79 2.93
C ASN A 46 15.25 1.29 3.47
N LEU A 47 14.20 1.29 2.63
CA LEU A 47 12.86 1.69 3.07
C LEU A 47 12.29 0.72 4.11
N MET A 48 12.56 -0.58 3.97
CA MET A 48 12.11 -1.60 4.94
C MET A 48 12.82 -1.55 6.29
N THR A 49 13.92 -0.80 6.45
CA THR A 49 14.51 -0.58 7.78
C THR A 49 13.71 0.43 8.61
N ILE A 50 12.81 1.18 7.97
CA ILE A 50 11.95 2.15 8.64
C ILE A 50 10.75 1.41 9.27
N PRO A 51 10.52 1.54 10.58
CA PRO A 51 9.36 0.94 11.25
C PRO A 51 8.04 1.34 10.56
N GLY A 52 7.17 0.36 10.31
CA GLY A 52 5.89 0.57 9.63
C GLY A 52 5.94 0.58 8.10
N ILE A 53 7.13 0.48 7.48
CA ILE A 53 7.26 0.29 6.03
C ILE A 53 7.61 -1.17 5.73
N SER A 54 6.59 -1.96 5.39
CA SER A 54 6.77 -3.32 4.92
C SER A 54 7.04 -3.38 3.42
N ILE A 55 7.31 -4.58 2.90
CA ILE A 55 7.72 -4.81 1.53
C ILE A 55 6.78 -4.23 0.46
N ILE A 56 5.47 -4.25 0.72
CA ILE A 56 4.45 -3.71 -0.18
C ILE A 56 4.63 -2.19 -0.28
N ARG A 57 4.65 -1.49 0.87
CA ARG A 57 4.83 -0.03 0.90
C ARG A 57 6.19 0.39 0.36
N ALA A 58 7.24 -0.38 0.63
CA ALA A 58 8.58 -0.10 0.10
C ALA A 58 8.63 -0.18 -1.43
N ASN A 59 7.97 -1.17 -2.04
CA ASN A 59 7.85 -1.27 -3.51
C ASN A 59 7.05 -0.09 -4.08
N ILE A 60 5.92 0.26 -3.46
CA ILE A 60 5.09 1.40 -3.89
C ILE A 60 5.90 2.70 -3.86
N ILE A 61 6.55 3.01 -2.74
CA ILE A 61 7.35 4.23 -2.59
C ILE A 61 8.48 4.26 -3.62
N ALA A 62 9.22 3.16 -3.79
CA ALA A 62 10.31 3.10 -4.76
C ALA A 62 9.81 3.33 -6.20
N ALA A 63 8.65 2.77 -6.56
CA ALA A 63 8.06 2.91 -7.89
C ALA A 63 7.47 4.30 -8.16
N ILE A 64 6.84 4.93 -7.18
CA ILE A 64 6.25 6.28 -7.34
C ILE A 64 7.34 7.35 -7.36
N VAL A 65 8.36 7.21 -6.50
CA VAL A 65 9.39 8.24 -6.34
C VAL A 65 10.35 8.24 -7.51
N CYS A 66 10.81 7.06 -7.94
CA CYS A 66 11.88 6.82 -8.93
C CYS A 66 13.21 7.54 -8.62
N GLN A 67 13.20 8.87 -8.55
CA GLN A 67 14.35 9.74 -8.33
C GLN A 67 14.15 10.62 -7.08
N PRO A 68 14.66 10.20 -5.90
CA PRO A 68 14.52 10.97 -4.67
C PRO A 68 15.31 12.29 -4.68
N ALA A 69 16.30 12.42 -5.56
CA ALA A 69 17.10 13.64 -5.71
C ALA A 69 16.30 14.86 -6.23
N ARG A 70 15.05 14.66 -6.69
CA ARG A 70 14.20 15.77 -7.14
C ARG A 70 13.63 16.62 -5.99
N PHE A 71 13.68 16.11 -4.77
CA PHE A 71 13.16 16.81 -3.60
C PHE A 71 14.26 17.68 -2.99
N GLU A 72 13.94 18.94 -2.76
CA GLU A 72 14.86 19.94 -2.18
C GLU A 72 15.42 19.50 -0.82
N ASN A 73 14.60 18.84 0.01
CA ASN A 73 15.03 18.33 1.31
C ASN A 73 14.31 17.03 1.71
N LYS A 74 14.86 16.35 2.72
CA LYS A 74 14.33 15.08 3.24
C LYS A 74 12.90 15.18 3.75
N HIS A 75 12.48 16.33 4.28
CA HIS A 75 11.14 16.52 4.84
C HIS A 75 10.07 16.59 3.74
N LYS A 76 10.37 17.25 2.61
CA LYS A 76 9.50 17.28 1.42
C LYS A 76 9.34 15.88 0.84
N PHE A 77 10.43 15.11 0.81
CA PHE A 77 10.40 13.72 0.38
C PHE A 77 9.50 12.86 1.29
N TRP A 78 9.64 12.98 2.62
CA TRP A 78 8.83 12.22 3.56
C TRP A 78 7.34 12.58 3.52
N GLY A 79 7.02 13.87 3.38
CA GLY A 79 5.64 14.33 3.17
C GLY A 79 5.03 13.76 1.89
N TYR A 80 5.79 13.75 0.78
CA TYR A 80 5.34 13.16 -0.48
C TYR A 80 5.06 11.65 -0.36
N CYS A 81 5.88 10.94 0.42
CA CYS A 81 5.70 9.52 0.68
C CYS A 81 4.62 9.21 1.74
N MET A 82 3.90 10.23 2.24
CA MET A 82 2.91 10.10 3.31
C MET A 82 3.48 9.45 4.59
N LEU A 83 4.77 9.70 4.87
CA LEU A 83 5.46 9.20 6.06
C LEU A 83 5.38 10.18 7.24
N VAL A 84 4.84 11.36 7.02
CA VAL A 84 4.60 12.40 8.03
C VAL A 84 3.10 12.49 8.31
N ARG A 85 2.73 12.96 9.50
CA ARG A 85 1.34 13.17 9.88
C ARG A 85 0.67 14.14 8.90
N HIS A 86 -0.30 13.63 8.13
CA HIS A 86 -1.14 14.45 7.27
C HIS A 86 -2.57 14.45 7.81
N ILE A 87 -3.09 15.65 8.06
CA ILE A 87 -4.51 15.85 8.33
C ILE A 87 -5.17 16.11 6.98
N GLN A 88 -6.00 15.18 6.52
CA GLN A 88 -6.78 15.36 5.30
C GLN A 88 -8.14 15.96 5.69
N VAL A 89 -8.34 17.24 5.37
CA VAL A 89 -9.59 17.97 5.58
C VAL A 89 -10.27 18.16 4.23
N SER A 90 -11.50 17.68 4.07
CA SER A 90 -12.34 18.05 2.93
C SER A 90 -13.70 18.52 3.43
N GLY A 91 -14.16 19.69 2.99
CA GLY A 91 -15.49 20.20 3.32
C GLY A 91 -15.76 20.23 4.83
N TRP A 92 -14.82 20.78 5.62
CA TRP A 92 -14.94 20.95 7.08
C TRP A 92 -14.95 19.68 7.93
N LYS A 93 -14.72 18.50 7.32
CA LYS A 93 -14.63 17.22 8.03
C LYS A 93 -13.23 16.62 7.91
N ASN A 94 -12.66 16.24 9.04
CA ASN A 94 -11.44 15.43 9.08
C ASN A 94 -11.78 14.03 8.57
N LEU A 95 -11.25 13.62 7.40
CA LEU A 95 -11.57 12.30 6.83
C LEU A 95 -10.69 11.19 7.38
N ARG A 96 -9.41 11.48 7.57
CA ARG A 96 -8.41 10.52 8.04
C ARG A 96 -7.34 11.21 8.85
N GLU A 97 -7.08 10.67 10.04
CA GLU A 97 -5.90 10.96 10.84
C GLU A 97 -4.99 9.73 10.74
N GLN A 98 -3.92 9.82 9.94
CA GLN A 98 -2.91 8.77 9.88
C GLN A 98 -1.72 9.19 10.74
N THR A 99 -1.63 8.60 11.93
CA THR A 99 -0.47 8.74 12.82
C THR A 99 0.60 7.74 12.38
N VAL A 100 1.72 8.24 11.87
CA VAL A 100 2.95 7.44 11.69
C VAL A 100 3.89 7.78 12.84
N LEU A 101 4.42 6.77 13.52
CA LEU A 101 5.16 6.83 14.79
C LEU A 101 6.59 7.42 14.68
N TRP A 102 6.81 8.46 13.88
CA TRP A 102 8.10 9.16 13.88
C TRP A 102 7.97 10.57 14.45
N PRO A 103 8.65 10.88 15.58
CA PRO A 103 8.71 12.24 16.08
C PRO A 103 9.54 13.07 15.09
N ALA A 104 8.90 14.06 14.47
CA ALA A 104 9.61 15.13 13.78
C ALA A 104 10.32 15.98 14.84
N GLY A 105 11.54 15.59 15.21
CA GLY A 105 12.32 16.29 16.24
C GLY A 105 13.76 15.80 16.30
N THR A 106 14.59 16.27 15.36
CA THR A 106 16.02 16.61 15.54
C THR A 106 16.52 17.38 14.33
#